data_AF-A0A7M7RF91-F1
#
_entry.id   AF-A0A7M7RF91-F1
#
_cell.length_a   1.000
_cell.length_b   1.000
_cell.length_c   1.000
_cell.angle_alpha   90.00
_cell.angle_beta   90.00
_cell.angle_gamma   90.00
#
_symmetry.space_group_name_H-M   'P 1'
#
loop_
_entity.id
_entity.type
_entity.pdbx_description
1 polymer ?
#
loop_
_entity_poly.entity_id
_entity_poly.type
_entity_poly.pdbx_seq_one_letter_code
_entity_poly.pdbx_strand_id
1 'polypeptide(L)'
;MLDTTKYEETTISTTPACQEDPTGVNYRGNLSRTIQDQTCQAWTSQDPYQHTKTPANYPNAGLDNNYCRNLDMRFTAWCFTTNPGTRWDFCAVGYLDPKCQATPACQEDPTGVNYRGNLSQTINNHTCQAWTSQDPHEHANTPADFPNAGLDENYCRNPNIENTAWCYTTDPETRWEYCAVGYLDPRCQATPACQEDPTGVHYRGLLSRTIGDHTCQAWTSQDPNQHTKTPANYPNAGLDNNYCRNPDGVNTAWCYTTNPETRWEYCAVGYLDPRCQGSVV
;
A
#
# COMPACT_ATOMS: atom_id res chain seq x y z
N MET A 1 14.44 -54.99 30.30
CA MET A 1 15.27 -54.52 29.17
C MET A 1 14.32 -54.28 28.02
N LEU A 2 13.68 -53.11 28.02
CA LEU A 2 12.68 -52.73 27.01
C LEU A 2 13.42 -52.00 25.89
N ASP A 3 13.41 -52.65 24.74
CA ASP A 3 13.92 -52.16 23.45
C ASP A 3 13.00 -51.04 22.96
N THR A 4 13.57 -49.86 22.73
CA THR A 4 12.84 -48.71 22.20
C THR A 4 13.53 -48.28 20.91
N THR A 5 12.97 -48.77 19.80
CA THR A 5 13.17 -48.25 18.46
C THR A 5 12.82 -46.76 18.46
N LYS A 6 13.84 -45.90 18.30
CA LYS A 6 13.64 -44.48 18.02
C LYS A 6 13.15 -44.37 16.58
N TYR A 7 11.89 -43.97 16.43
CA TYR A 7 11.35 -43.44 15.19
C TYR A 7 12.17 -42.20 14.79
N GLU A 8 12.76 -42.23 13.60
CA GLU A 8 13.26 -41.04 12.93
C GLU A 8 12.04 -40.21 12.48
N GLU A 9 11.76 -39.12 13.21
CA GLU A 9 10.89 -38.08 12.69
C GLU A 9 11.62 -37.35 11.56
N THR A 10 11.24 -37.67 10.33
CA THR A 10 11.62 -36.90 9.15
C THR A 10 10.91 -35.55 9.24
N THR A 11 11.60 -34.52 9.71
CA THR A 11 11.11 -33.14 9.68
C THR A 11 11.04 -32.67 8.23
N ILE A 12 9.87 -32.84 7.60
CA ILE A 12 9.56 -32.12 6.36
C ILE A 12 9.37 -30.65 6.76
N SER A 13 10.45 -29.87 6.69
CA SER A 13 10.37 -28.42 6.68
C SER A 13 9.75 -28.02 5.35
N THR A 14 8.41 -27.96 5.28
CA THR A 14 7.69 -27.39 4.15
C THR A 14 7.69 -25.88 4.30
N THR A 15 8.78 -25.24 3.90
CA THR A 15 8.78 -23.79 3.66
C THR A 15 7.63 -23.48 2.69
N PRO A 16 6.66 -22.62 3.05
CA PRO A 16 5.58 -22.27 2.14
C PRO A 16 6.14 -21.67 0.83
N ALA A 17 5.65 -22.09 -0.34
CA ALA A 17 6.20 -21.73 -1.66
C ALA A 17 6.31 -20.21 -1.91
N CYS A 18 5.48 -19.42 -1.25
CA CYS A 18 5.51 -17.96 -1.21
C CYS A 18 6.70 -17.34 -0.46
N GLN A 19 7.41 -18.08 0.40
CA GLN A 19 8.65 -17.59 1.01
C GLN A 19 9.84 -17.73 0.05
N GLU A 20 9.75 -18.66 -0.90
CA GLU A 20 10.72 -18.84 -1.98
C GLU A 20 10.45 -17.92 -3.18
N ASP A 21 9.17 -17.54 -3.39
CA ASP A 21 8.75 -16.56 -4.40
C ASP A 21 7.86 -15.46 -3.78
N PRO A 22 8.44 -14.53 -3.00
CA PRO A 22 7.67 -13.53 -2.24
C PRO A 22 6.89 -12.56 -3.12
N THR A 23 7.36 -12.30 -4.34
CA THR A 23 6.69 -11.43 -5.32
C THR A 23 5.81 -12.22 -6.29
N GLY A 24 5.72 -13.54 -6.21
CA GLY A 24 4.89 -14.33 -7.13
C GLY A 24 5.32 -14.26 -8.60
N VAL A 25 6.58 -13.99 -8.90
CA VAL A 25 7.11 -13.88 -10.29
C VAL A 25 7.16 -15.24 -10.97
N ASN A 26 7.49 -16.26 -10.19
CA ASN A 26 7.51 -17.66 -10.60
C ASN A 26 6.18 -18.38 -10.31
N TYR A 27 5.18 -17.67 -9.79
CA TYR A 27 3.86 -18.23 -9.55
C TYR A 27 3.23 -18.76 -10.84
N ARG A 28 2.88 -20.06 -10.83
CA ARG A 28 2.20 -20.76 -11.93
C ARG A 28 0.94 -21.50 -11.44
N GLY A 29 0.37 -21.07 -10.31
CA GLY A 29 -0.89 -21.61 -9.82
C GLY A 29 -2.10 -21.17 -10.65
N ASN A 30 -3.28 -21.62 -10.23
CA ASN A 30 -4.55 -21.44 -10.94
C ASN A 30 -5.47 -20.41 -10.25
N LEU A 31 -4.95 -19.56 -9.38
CA LEU A 31 -5.74 -18.50 -8.77
C LEU A 31 -6.24 -17.55 -9.87
N SER A 32 -7.55 -17.41 -9.97
CA SER A 32 -8.24 -16.62 -11.01
C SER A 32 -9.11 -15.52 -10.43
N ARG A 33 -8.82 -15.13 -9.17
CA ARG A 33 -9.54 -14.10 -8.43
C ARG A 33 -8.58 -13.20 -7.67
N THR A 34 -8.93 -11.93 -7.58
CA THR A 34 -8.14 -10.90 -6.90
C THR A 34 -8.35 -10.97 -5.39
N ILE A 35 -7.58 -10.19 -4.62
CA ILE A 35 -7.76 -10.08 -3.15
C ILE A 35 -9.14 -9.53 -2.76
N GLN A 36 -9.77 -8.77 -3.65
CA GLN A 36 -11.14 -8.27 -3.50
C GLN A 36 -12.21 -9.23 -4.06
N ASP A 37 -11.85 -10.50 -4.29
CA ASP A 37 -12.71 -11.56 -4.86
C ASP A 37 -13.26 -11.24 -6.27
N GLN A 38 -12.60 -10.34 -7.01
CA GLN A 38 -12.99 -10.03 -8.38
C GLN A 38 -12.50 -11.10 -9.34
N THR A 39 -13.31 -11.45 -10.34
CA THR A 39 -12.93 -12.46 -11.33
C THR A 39 -11.93 -11.89 -12.33
N CYS A 40 -10.85 -12.61 -12.57
CA CYS A 40 -9.86 -12.22 -13.55
C CYS A 40 -10.39 -12.35 -14.98
N GLN A 41 -10.08 -11.36 -15.82
CA GLN A 41 -10.20 -11.43 -17.27
C GLN A 41 -9.10 -12.35 -17.83
N ALA A 42 -9.45 -13.17 -18.82
CA ALA A 42 -8.48 -14.03 -19.50
C ALA A 42 -7.43 -13.20 -20.25
N TRP A 43 -6.17 -13.62 -20.21
CA TRP A 43 -5.06 -12.93 -20.89
C TRP A 43 -5.18 -12.93 -22.41
N THR A 44 -6.01 -13.80 -22.97
CA THR A 44 -6.37 -13.81 -24.39
C THR A 44 -7.58 -12.95 -24.71
N SER A 45 -8.37 -12.54 -23.70
CA SER A 45 -9.53 -11.68 -23.89
C SER A 45 -9.09 -10.24 -24.11
N GLN A 46 -9.90 -9.49 -24.85
CA GLN A 46 -9.74 -8.04 -25.04
C GLN A 46 -10.98 -7.27 -24.52
N ASP A 47 -11.78 -7.95 -23.69
CA ASP A 47 -13.04 -7.46 -23.09
C ASP A 47 -13.12 -7.93 -21.63
N PRO A 48 -13.51 -7.06 -20.66
CA PRO A 48 -13.83 -5.62 -20.82
C PRO A 48 -12.62 -4.72 -21.12
N TYR A 49 -11.40 -5.16 -20.83
CA TYR A 49 -10.22 -4.31 -20.97
C TYR A 49 -9.30 -4.78 -22.09
N GLN A 50 -9.09 -3.93 -23.09
CA GLN A 50 -8.06 -4.16 -24.09
C GLN A 50 -6.65 -4.03 -23.47
N HIS A 51 -5.75 -4.93 -23.83
CA HIS A 51 -4.38 -4.93 -23.31
C HIS A 51 -3.39 -5.68 -24.20
N THR A 52 -2.11 -5.30 -24.10
CA THR A 52 -1.02 -5.92 -24.86
C THR A 52 -0.36 -7.10 -24.14
N LYS A 53 -0.70 -7.34 -22.86
CA LYS A 53 -0.18 -8.47 -22.07
C LYS A 53 -0.89 -9.78 -22.44
N THR A 54 -0.60 -10.32 -23.62
CA THR A 54 -1.19 -11.55 -24.14
C THR A 54 -0.15 -12.68 -24.19
N PRO A 55 -0.57 -13.96 -24.20
CA PRO A 55 0.37 -15.08 -24.39
C PRO A 55 1.17 -14.98 -25.69
N ALA A 56 0.60 -14.37 -26.73
CA ALA A 56 1.29 -14.15 -28.00
C ALA A 56 2.46 -13.14 -27.87
N ASN A 57 2.26 -12.08 -27.10
CA ASN A 57 3.27 -11.05 -26.88
C ASN A 57 4.28 -11.42 -25.77
N TYR A 58 3.88 -12.27 -24.83
CA TYR A 58 4.69 -12.71 -23.68
C TYR A 58 4.65 -14.25 -23.54
N PRO A 59 5.23 -15.00 -24.50
CA PRO A 59 5.08 -16.46 -24.55
C PRO A 59 5.70 -17.19 -23.36
N ASN A 60 6.72 -16.61 -22.72
CA ASN A 60 7.41 -17.21 -21.57
C ASN A 60 6.81 -16.81 -20.21
N ALA A 61 5.79 -15.94 -20.18
CA ALA A 61 5.20 -15.44 -18.95
C ALA A 61 4.16 -16.40 -18.33
N GLY A 62 3.83 -17.50 -19.01
CA GLY A 62 2.87 -18.49 -18.53
C GLY A 62 1.45 -17.92 -18.35
N LEU A 63 1.01 -17.06 -19.28
CA LEU A 63 -0.28 -16.35 -19.24
C LEU A 63 -1.46 -17.30 -19.57
N ASP A 64 -1.58 -18.39 -18.82
CA ASP A 64 -2.61 -19.40 -19.03
C ASP A 64 -3.96 -18.92 -18.49
N ASN A 65 -5.00 -19.07 -19.31
CA ASN A 65 -6.39 -18.75 -18.96
C ASN A 65 -6.54 -17.32 -18.40
N ASN A 66 -7.16 -17.16 -17.24
CA ASN A 66 -7.26 -15.92 -16.49
C ASN A 66 -6.50 -15.97 -15.15
N TYR A 67 -5.46 -16.79 -15.07
CA TYR A 67 -4.74 -16.97 -13.80
C TYR A 67 -3.83 -15.78 -13.50
N CYS A 68 -3.72 -15.43 -12.23
CA CYS A 68 -2.88 -14.34 -11.77
C CYS A 68 -1.41 -14.59 -12.11
N ARG A 69 -0.71 -13.57 -12.63
CA ARG A 69 0.71 -13.64 -12.99
C ARG A 69 1.42 -12.33 -12.64
N ASN A 70 2.71 -12.42 -12.37
CA ASN A 70 3.56 -11.24 -12.15
C ASN A 70 4.63 -11.14 -13.23
N LEU A 71 4.23 -10.59 -14.38
CA LEU A 71 5.04 -10.49 -15.60
C LEU A 71 5.90 -9.22 -15.65
N ASP A 72 5.66 -8.26 -14.76
CA ASP A 72 6.29 -6.95 -14.69
C ASP A 72 6.96 -6.68 -13.32
N MET A 73 7.22 -7.76 -12.56
CA MET A 73 7.92 -7.72 -11.27
C MET A 73 7.29 -6.74 -10.28
N ARG A 74 5.96 -6.66 -10.28
CA ARG A 74 5.13 -5.93 -9.31
C ARG A 74 5.25 -6.50 -7.90
N PHE A 75 4.56 -5.86 -6.97
CA PHE A 75 4.40 -6.31 -5.59
C PHE A 75 3.99 -7.78 -5.46
N THR A 76 3.01 -8.23 -6.26
CA THR A 76 2.70 -9.66 -6.40
C THR A 76 1.99 -9.95 -7.74
N ALA A 77 1.63 -11.21 -7.98
CA ALA A 77 0.80 -11.63 -9.10
C ALA A 77 -0.54 -10.89 -9.12
N TRP A 78 -0.95 -10.48 -10.31
CA TRP A 78 -2.14 -9.69 -10.54
C TRP A 78 -2.86 -10.20 -11.79
N CYS A 79 -4.05 -9.65 -12.08
CA CYS A 79 -4.77 -9.89 -13.32
C CYS A 79 -5.59 -8.67 -13.72
N PHE A 80 -5.93 -8.56 -15.00
CA PHE A 80 -7.06 -7.72 -15.41
C PHE A 80 -8.35 -8.30 -14.82
N THR A 81 -9.34 -7.47 -14.53
CA THR A 81 -10.60 -7.96 -13.94
C THR A 81 -11.74 -7.92 -14.96
N THR A 82 -12.79 -8.71 -14.71
CA THR A 82 -14.04 -8.61 -15.48
C THR A 82 -14.96 -7.49 -14.99
N ASN A 83 -14.60 -6.79 -13.91
CA ASN A 83 -15.39 -5.70 -13.33
C ASN A 83 -15.06 -4.38 -14.07
N PRO A 84 -16.05 -3.71 -14.71
CA PRO A 84 -15.83 -2.45 -15.43
C PRO A 84 -15.28 -1.29 -14.59
N GLY A 85 -15.41 -1.34 -13.27
CA GLY A 85 -14.87 -0.33 -12.35
C GLY A 85 -13.43 -0.58 -11.89
N THR A 86 -12.84 -1.73 -12.21
CA THR A 86 -11.51 -2.10 -11.72
C THR A 86 -10.71 -2.73 -12.85
N ARG A 87 -9.84 -1.95 -13.51
CA ARG A 87 -9.08 -2.44 -14.67
C ARG A 87 -8.24 -3.67 -14.35
N TRP A 88 -7.57 -3.65 -13.22
CA TRP A 88 -6.71 -4.71 -12.72
C TRP A 88 -6.66 -4.62 -11.19
N ASP A 89 -6.33 -5.73 -10.54
CA ASP A 89 -6.13 -5.79 -9.09
C ASP A 89 -5.15 -6.94 -8.74
N PHE A 90 -4.58 -6.90 -7.54
CA PHE A 90 -3.63 -7.90 -7.05
C PHE A 90 -4.32 -9.18 -6.63
N CYS A 91 -3.60 -10.29 -6.69
CA CYS A 91 -4.06 -11.59 -6.24
C CYS A 91 -3.33 -12.04 -4.98
N ALA A 92 -3.95 -12.96 -4.24
CA ALA A 92 -3.43 -13.53 -3.01
C ALA A 92 -2.27 -14.53 -3.25
N VAL A 93 -1.16 -14.03 -3.77
CA VAL A 93 0.06 -14.78 -4.13
C VAL A 93 1.27 -14.16 -3.43
N GLY A 94 2.32 -14.95 -3.15
CA GLY A 94 3.55 -14.43 -2.56
C GLY A 94 3.31 -13.80 -1.20
N TYR A 95 3.72 -12.55 -1.00
CA TYR A 95 3.44 -11.75 0.20
C TYR A 95 1.96 -11.63 0.53
N LEU A 96 1.07 -11.72 -0.47
CA LEU A 96 -0.38 -11.64 -0.29
C LEU A 96 -1.04 -13.00 -0.01
N ASP A 97 -0.33 -14.13 -0.14
CA ASP A 97 -0.90 -15.45 0.15
C ASP A 97 -1.18 -15.60 1.65
N PRO A 98 -2.43 -15.86 2.08
CA PRO A 98 -2.81 -16.00 3.49
C PRO A 98 -2.02 -17.05 4.26
N LYS A 99 -1.49 -18.09 3.58
CA LYS A 99 -0.65 -19.13 4.20
C LYS A 99 0.74 -18.62 4.60
N CYS A 100 1.10 -17.46 4.07
CA CYS A 100 2.41 -16.83 4.12
C CYS A 100 2.38 -15.55 4.93
N GLN A 101 1.17 -15.11 5.27
CA GLN A 101 0.92 -14.06 6.24
C GLN A 101 1.28 -14.59 7.63
N ALA A 102 2.55 -14.40 8.00
CA ALA A 102 2.82 -13.93 9.35
C ALA A 102 1.99 -12.65 9.58
N THR A 103 1.55 -12.43 10.82
CA THR A 103 0.73 -11.29 11.27
C THR A 103 0.96 -10.01 10.44
N PRO A 104 -0.09 -9.29 10.00
CA PRO A 104 0.07 -8.10 9.16
C PRO A 104 1.01 -7.10 9.85
N ALA A 105 2.20 -6.90 9.28
CA ALA A 105 3.23 -6.02 9.85
C ALA A 105 2.73 -4.58 10.04
N CYS A 106 1.66 -4.17 9.34
CA CYS A 106 1.03 -2.85 9.46
C CYS A 106 0.30 -2.60 10.78
N GLN A 107 -0.02 -3.61 11.59
CA GLN A 107 -0.57 -3.37 12.94
C GLN A 107 0.54 -2.93 13.92
N GLU A 108 1.77 -3.41 13.70
CA GLU A 108 2.93 -3.10 14.53
C GLU A 108 3.78 -1.95 13.94
N ASP A 109 3.76 -1.80 12.61
CA ASP A 109 4.48 -0.78 11.84
C ASP A 109 3.57 -0.14 10.77
N PRO A 110 2.53 0.61 11.19
CA PRO A 110 1.55 1.22 10.28
C PRO A 110 2.17 2.22 9.31
N THR A 111 3.32 2.81 9.66
CA THR A 111 4.06 3.77 8.84
C THR A 111 5.21 3.16 8.05
N GLY A 112 5.43 1.84 8.13
CA GLY A 112 6.50 1.18 7.39
C GLY A 112 7.92 1.68 7.71
N VAL A 113 8.16 2.27 8.89
CA VAL A 113 9.49 2.76 9.30
C VAL A 113 10.47 1.61 9.51
N ASN A 114 9.96 0.49 10.00
CA ASN A 114 10.70 -0.74 10.19
C ASN A 114 10.59 -1.69 9.00
N TYR A 115 9.92 -1.27 7.92
CA TYR A 115 9.83 -2.05 6.70
C TYR A 115 11.22 -2.29 6.11
N ARG A 116 11.57 -3.57 5.93
CA ARG A 116 12.84 -4.03 5.33
C ARG A 116 12.60 -5.05 4.22
N GLY A 117 11.43 -5.02 3.59
CA GLY A 117 11.13 -5.83 2.41
C GLY A 117 11.85 -5.33 1.16
N ASN A 118 11.64 -6.02 0.04
CA ASN A 118 12.32 -5.76 -1.23
C ASN A 118 11.41 -5.12 -2.29
N LEU A 119 10.26 -4.55 -1.90
CA LEU A 119 9.38 -3.85 -2.84
C LEU A 119 10.13 -2.66 -3.44
N SER A 120 10.20 -2.60 -4.77
CA SER A 120 10.94 -1.58 -5.54
C SER A 120 10.05 -0.85 -6.55
N GLN A 121 8.75 -0.85 -6.30
CA GLN A 121 7.75 -0.17 -7.10
C GLN A 121 6.74 0.54 -6.21
N THR A 122 6.28 1.68 -6.69
CA THR A 122 5.31 2.54 -6.00
C THR A 122 3.88 2.02 -6.18
N ILE A 123 2.92 2.63 -5.48
CA ILE A 123 1.49 2.29 -5.62
C ILE A 123 0.96 2.45 -7.05
N ASN A 124 1.48 3.42 -7.81
CA ASN A 124 1.11 3.66 -9.21
C ASN A 124 2.09 3.01 -10.19
N ASN A 125 2.91 2.06 -9.71
CA ASN A 125 3.78 1.23 -10.53
C ASN A 125 4.95 1.97 -11.21
N HIS A 126 5.39 3.09 -10.63
CA HIS A 126 6.66 3.66 -11.00
C HIS A 126 7.79 2.82 -10.41
N THR A 127 8.83 2.60 -11.20
CA THR A 127 10.03 1.90 -10.73
C THR A 127 10.79 2.83 -9.79
N CYS A 128 11.21 2.30 -8.64
CA CYS A 128 11.99 3.09 -7.70
C CYS A 128 13.39 3.37 -8.26
N GLN A 129 13.85 4.61 -8.09
CA GLN A 129 15.24 5.01 -8.24
C GLN A 129 16.03 4.47 -7.04
N ALA A 130 17.27 4.03 -7.29
CA ALA A 130 18.16 3.56 -6.24
C ALA A 130 18.52 4.70 -5.28
N TRP A 131 18.57 4.43 -3.98
CA TRP A 131 18.90 5.45 -2.96
C TRP A 131 20.34 5.98 -3.08
N THR A 132 21.21 5.26 -3.78
CA THR A 132 22.57 5.70 -4.12
C THR A 132 22.63 6.45 -5.45
N SER A 133 21.57 6.44 -6.26
CA SER A 133 21.49 7.17 -7.52
C SER A 133 21.07 8.61 -7.27
N GLN A 134 21.59 9.54 -8.08
CA GLN A 134 21.19 10.95 -8.10
C GLN A 134 20.49 11.33 -9.41
N ASP A 135 20.12 10.32 -10.22
CA ASP A 135 19.42 10.47 -11.50
C ASP A 135 18.20 9.51 -11.54
N PRO A 136 17.04 9.95 -12.06
CA PRO A 136 16.75 11.30 -12.58
C PRO A 136 16.58 12.38 -11.50
N HIS A 137 16.42 12.00 -10.23
CA HIS A 137 16.15 12.96 -9.15
C HIS A 137 17.31 13.05 -8.18
N GLU A 138 17.97 14.21 -8.13
CA GLU A 138 18.94 14.50 -7.07
C GLU A 138 18.25 14.58 -5.70
N HIS A 139 18.85 14.03 -4.65
CA HIS A 139 18.26 14.00 -3.32
C HIS A 139 19.28 13.83 -2.18
N ALA A 140 18.88 14.27 -0.98
CA ALA A 140 19.70 14.18 0.24
C ALA A 140 19.47 12.88 1.05
N ASN A 141 18.47 12.07 0.70
CA ASN A 141 18.17 10.83 1.41
C ASN A 141 19.11 9.70 0.95
N THR A 142 20.39 9.79 1.29
CA THR A 142 21.38 8.77 0.93
C THR A 142 21.61 7.78 2.07
N PRO A 143 22.14 6.57 1.79
CA PRO A 143 22.55 5.64 2.84
C PRO A 143 23.62 6.22 3.78
N ALA A 144 24.42 7.18 3.32
CA ALA A 144 25.40 7.86 4.15
C ALA A 144 24.75 8.81 5.17
N ASP A 145 23.70 9.52 4.75
CA ASP A 145 22.97 10.47 5.60
C ASP A 145 21.97 9.78 6.53
N PHE A 146 21.43 8.63 6.11
CA PHE A 146 20.47 7.82 6.89
C PHE A 146 20.94 6.36 7.05
N PRO A 147 22.06 6.10 7.75
CA PRO A 147 22.70 4.77 7.81
C PRO A 147 21.83 3.69 8.48
N ASN A 148 20.90 4.08 9.34
CA ASN A 148 20.01 3.15 10.05
C ASN A 148 18.67 2.90 9.34
N ALA A 149 18.39 3.61 8.25
CA ALA A 149 17.13 3.51 7.52
C ALA A 149 17.07 2.30 6.57
N GLY A 150 18.20 1.59 6.38
CA GLY A 150 18.28 0.42 5.50
C GLY A 150 17.99 0.78 4.04
N LEU A 151 18.53 1.90 3.56
CA LEU A 151 18.36 2.41 2.19
C LEU A 151 19.15 1.55 1.18
N ASP A 152 18.81 0.27 1.12
CA ASP A 152 19.44 -0.71 0.25
C ASP A 152 18.77 -0.70 -1.13
N GLU A 153 19.58 -0.79 -2.18
CA GLU A 153 19.14 -0.83 -3.58
C GLU A 153 18.15 0.32 -3.91
N ASN A 154 17.00 -0.02 -4.48
CA ASN A 154 15.88 0.88 -4.75
C ASN A 154 14.62 0.46 -3.98
N TYR A 155 14.78 -0.21 -2.84
CA TYR A 155 13.64 -0.70 -2.09
C TYR A 155 12.91 0.42 -1.38
N CYS A 156 11.58 0.34 -1.31
CA CYS A 156 10.75 1.29 -0.58
C CYS A 156 11.18 1.35 0.89
N ARG A 157 11.42 2.56 1.38
CA ARG A 157 11.85 2.81 2.76
C ARG A 157 11.18 4.06 3.29
N ASN A 158 11.22 4.19 4.61
CA ASN A 158 10.74 5.38 5.28
C ASN A 158 11.85 5.99 6.17
N PRO A 159 12.88 6.62 5.58
CA PRO A 159 14.03 7.16 6.32
C PRO A 159 13.69 8.38 7.18
N ASN A 160 12.62 9.08 6.83
CA ASN A 160 12.26 10.40 7.35
C ASN A 160 10.90 10.41 8.08
N ILE A 161 10.39 9.24 8.48
CA ILE A 161 9.15 9.09 9.24
C ILE A 161 7.96 9.74 8.50
N GLU A 162 7.91 9.50 7.20
CA GLU A 162 6.76 9.76 6.37
C GLU A 162 5.57 8.88 6.71
N ASN A 163 4.44 9.13 6.03
CA ASN A 163 3.22 8.38 6.27
C ASN A 163 3.40 6.87 6.05
N THR A 164 4.06 6.48 4.96
CA THR A 164 4.47 5.10 4.75
C THR A 164 5.79 5.03 3.96
N ALA A 165 6.33 3.83 3.77
CA ALA A 165 7.50 3.63 2.92
C ALA A 165 7.25 4.15 1.50
N TRP A 166 8.25 4.82 0.96
CA TRP A 166 8.23 5.51 -0.32
C TRP A 166 9.57 5.30 -1.03
N CYS A 167 9.69 5.77 -2.25
CA CYS A 167 10.95 5.86 -2.98
C CYS A 167 10.93 7.03 -3.96
N TYR A 168 12.11 7.52 -4.35
CA TYR A 168 12.24 8.30 -5.58
C TYR A 168 11.90 7.41 -6.77
N THR A 169 11.38 7.98 -7.85
CA THR A 169 11.01 7.16 -9.02
C THR A 169 12.00 7.36 -10.16
N THR A 170 12.07 6.41 -11.09
CA THR A 170 12.83 6.58 -12.34
C THR A 170 12.10 7.40 -13.38
N ASP A 171 10.86 7.83 -13.13
CA ASP A 171 10.10 8.71 -14.00
C ASP A 171 10.51 10.18 -13.75
N PRO A 172 10.99 10.91 -14.77
CA PRO A 172 11.36 12.32 -14.63
C PRO A 172 10.20 13.25 -14.21
N GLU A 173 8.95 12.88 -14.48
CA GLU A 173 7.78 13.70 -14.12
C GLU A 173 7.34 13.46 -12.66
N THR A 174 7.62 12.27 -12.13
CA THR A 174 7.21 11.85 -10.78
C THR A 174 8.43 11.74 -9.87
N ARG A 175 8.73 12.79 -9.11
CA ARG A 175 9.93 12.84 -8.27
C ARG A 175 10.03 11.68 -7.27
N TRP A 176 8.97 11.44 -6.51
CA TRP A 176 8.88 10.37 -5.53
C TRP A 176 7.42 9.98 -5.34
N GLU A 177 7.19 8.78 -4.82
CA GLU A 177 5.84 8.30 -4.56
C GLU A 177 5.83 7.22 -3.47
N TYR A 178 4.68 7.05 -2.81
CA TYR A 178 4.48 6.03 -1.79
C TYR A 178 4.43 4.62 -2.37
N CYS A 179 4.77 3.66 -1.53
CA CYS A 179 4.67 2.24 -1.82
C CYS A 179 3.54 1.57 -1.04
N ALA A 180 3.15 0.38 -1.49
CA ALA A 180 2.12 -0.46 -0.87
C ALA A 180 2.63 -1.13 0.44
N VAL A 181 3.01 -0.32 1.41
CA VAL A 181 3.59 -0.71 2.70
C VAL A 181 2.78 -0.06 3.83
N GLY A 182 2.80 -0.64 5.04
CA GLY A 182 2.11 -0.07 6.19
C GLY A 182 0.60 -0.04 5.96
N TYR A 183 -0.06 1.08 6.23
CA TYR A 183 -1.50 1.23 5.96
C TYR A 183 -1.87 1.23 4.47
N LEU A 184 -0.90 1.48 3.57
CA LEU A 184 -1.12 1.37 2.11
C LEU A 184 -0.96 -0.06 1.59
N ASP A 185 -0.55 -1.00 2.44
CA ASP A 185 -0.52 -2.41 2.10
C ASP A 185 -1.96 -2.93 1.91
N PRO A 186 -2.31 -3.48 0.73
CA PRO A 186 -3.66 -4.00 0.46
C PRO A 186 -4.14 -5.06 1.45
N ARG A 187 -3.24 -5.79 2.13
CA ARG A 187 -3.58 -6.75 3.22
C ARG A 187 -4.18 -6.07 4.44
N CYS A 188 -3.85 -4.81 4.61
CA CYS A 188 -4.26 -3.97 5.73
C CYS A 188 -5.47 -3.11 5.36
N GLN A 189 -5.88 -3.15 4.09
CA GLN A 189 -7.04 -2.42 3.59
C GLN A 189 -8.27 -3.32 3.62
N ALA A 190 -9.13 -3.09 4.62
CA ALA A 190 -10.55 -3.40 4.48
C ALA A 190 -11.16 -2.57 3.32
N THR A 191 -12.37 -2.96 2.89
CA THR A 191 -13.17 -2.31 1.83
C THR A 191 -12.98 -0.78 1.74
N PRO A 192 -12.92 -0.19 0.52
CA PRO A 192 -12.65 1.24 0.38
C PRO A 192 -13.65 2.06 1.19
N ALA A 193 -13.15 2.75 2.23
CA ALA A 193 -13.99 3.53 3.14
C ALA A 193 -14.83 4.60 2.43
N CYS A 194 -14.47 5.02 1.21
CA CYS A 194 -15.25 5.98 0.42
C CYS A 194 -16.56 5.45 -0.18
N GLN A 195 -16.73 4.13 -0.30
CA GLN A 195 -18.00 3.57 -0.77
C GLN A 195 -19.04 3.48 0.34
N GLU A 196 -18.59 3.28 1.59
CA GLU A 196 -19.47 3.20 2.77
C GLU A 196 -19.55 4.53 3.53
N ASP A 197 -18.48 5.33 3.49
CA ASP A 197 -18.30 6.62 4.17
C ASP A 197 -17.57 7.63 3.25
N PRO A 198 -18.23 8.08 2.16
CA PRO A 198 -17.65 9.01 1.19
C PRO A 198 -17.19 10.32 1.84
N THR A 199 -17.79 10.71 2.96
CA THR A 199 -17.45 11.92 3.71
C THR A 199 -16.44 11.69 4.85
N GLY A 200 -15.97 10.47 5.07
CA GLY A 200 -14.97 10.18 6.11
C GLY A 200 -15.43 10.53 7.53
N VAL A 201 -16.74 10.56 7.82
CA VAL A 201 -17.30 10.88 9.16
C VAL A 201 -17.04 9.74 10.15
N HIS A 202 -17.07 8.53 9.66
CA HIS A 202 -16.76 7.30 10.38
C HIS A 202 -15.30 6.90 10.25
N TYR A 203 -14.49 7.65 9.51
CA TYR A 203 -13.05 7.45 9.44
C TYR A 203 -12.41 7.49 10.84
N ARG A 204 -11.76 6.40 11.22
CA ARG A 204 -11.01 6.26 12.48
C ARG A 204 -9.57 5.79 12.26
N GLY A 205 -9.05 5.96 11.03
CA GLY A 205 -7.66 5.66 10.72
C GLY A 205 -6.69 6.65 11.38
N LEU A 206 -5.39 6.40 11.17
CA LEU A 206 -4.30 7.11 11.86
C LEU A 206 -3.61 8.17 10.98
N LEU A 207 -4.16 8.49 9.80
CA LEU A 207 -3.60 9.51 8.92
C LEU A 207 -3.53 10.85 9.67
N SER A 208 -2.36 11.48 9.68
CA SER A 208 -2.10 12.74 10.41
C SER A 208 -1.38 13.78 9.53
N ARG A 209 -1.50 13.65 8.21
CA ARG A 209 -1.04 14.62 7.23
C ARG A 209 -2.14 14.92 6.21
N THR A 210 -2.12 16.14 5.73
CA THR A 210 -3.08 16.66 4.77
C THR A 210 -2.65 16.35 3.33
N ILE A 211 -3.49 16.68 2.35
CA ILE A 211 -3.19 16.47 0.91
C ILE A 211 -2.01 17.35 0.46
N GLY A 212 -1.86 18.55 1.01
CA GLY A 212 -0.71 19.42 0.81
C GLY A 212 0.50 19.06 1.68
N ASP A 213 0.51 17.87 2.29
CA ASP A 213 1.59 17.34 3.13
C ASP A 213 1.91 18.19 4.37
N HIS A 214 0.91 18.88 4.91
CA HIS A 214 1.05 19.57 6.18
C HIS A 214 0.78 18.62 7.35
N THR A 215 1.63 18.70 8.37
CA THR A 215 1.44 17.93 9.60
C THR A 215 0.21 18.44 10.34
N CYS A 216 -0.65 17.52 10.75
CA CYS A 216 -1.83 17.86 11.53
C CYS A 216 -1.45 18.34 12.93
N GLN A 217 -2.09 19.41 13.37
CA GLN A 217 -2.12 19.87 14.75
C GLN A 217 -3.03 18.94 15.57
N ALA A 218 -2.62 18.63 16.80
CA ALA A 218 -3.44 17.83 17.71
C ALA A 218 -4.76 18.53 18.05
N TRP A 219 -5.88 17.79 18.09
CA TRP A 219 -7.21 18.32 18.39
C TRP A 219 -7.37 18.87 19.81
N THR A 220 -6.43 18.54 20.69
CA THR A 220 -6.32 19.11 22.05
C THR A 220 -5.40 20.33 22.10
N SER A 221 -4.55 20.53 21.10
CA SER A 221 -3.67 21.70 21.00
C SER A 221 -4.46 22.94 20.57
N GLN A 222 -4.03 24.10 21.04
CA GLN A 222 -4.56 25.40 20.62
C GLN A 222 -3.49 26.26 19.92
N ASP A 223 -2.36 25.64 19.55
CA ASP A 223 -1.24 26.24 18.84
C ASP A 223 -0.81 25.35 17.66
N PRO A 224 -0.47 25.93 16.49
CA PRO A 224 -0.55 27.37 16.16
C PRO A 224 -1.98 27.89 15.95
N ASN A 225 -2.95 27.00 15.74
CA ASN A 225 -4.32 27.38 15.43
C ASN A 225 -5.26 27.19 16.63
N GLN A 226 -5.73 28.27 17.23
CA GLN A 226 -6.82 28.19 18.23
C GLN A 226 -8.13 27.75 17.57
N HIS A 227 -8.86 26.82 18.18
CA HIS A 227 -10.07 26.26 17.60
C HIS A 227 -11.04 25.64 18.61
N THR A 228 -12.30 25.48 18.21
CA THR A 228 -13.38 24.89 19.02
C THR A 228 -13.62 23.41 18.75
N LYS A 229 -13.00 22.81 17.72
CA LYS A 229 -13.10 21.37 17.44
C LYS A 229 -12.22 20.56 18.39
N THR A 230 -12.65 20.41 19.62
CA THR A 230 -11.94 19.66 20.66
C THR A 230 -12.70 18.38 21.01
N PRO A 231 -12.04 17.35 21.57
CA PRO A 231 -12.72 16.14 22.06
C PRO A 231 -13.85 16.44 23.06
N ALA A 232 -13.70 17.50 23.87
CA ALA A 232 -14.73 17.93 24.81
C ALA A 232 -15.99 18.45 24.11
N ASN A 233 -15.84 19.18 23.00
CA ASN A 233 -16.96 19.74 22.25
C ASN A 233 -17.57 18.73 21.25
N TYR A 234 -16.76 17.76 20.79
CA TYR A 234 -17.15 16.74 19.81
C TYR A 234 -16.78 15.33 20.30
N PRO A 235 -17.39 14.84 21.38
CA PRO A 235 -16.98 13.59 22.05
C PRO A 235 -17.13 12.35 21.16
N ASN A 236 -18.06 12.35 20.21
CA ASN A 236 -18.32 11.21 19.33
C ASN A 236 -17.54 11.25 18.00
N ALA A 237 -16.81 12.33 17.74
CA ALA A 237 -16.07 12.50 16.49
C ALA A 237 -14.71 11.77 16.47
N GLY A 238 -14.31 11.16 17.59
CA GLY A 238 -13.05 10.41 17.71
C GLY A 238 -11.83 11.30 17.48
N LEU A 239 -11.83 12.53 18.03
CA LEU A 239 -10.77 13.53 17.87
C LEU A 239 -9.49 13.16 18.66
N ASP A 240 -8.93 11.99 18.38
CA ASP A 240 -7.75 11.44 19.04
C ASP A 240 -6.47 11.95 18.39
N ASN A 241 -5.48 12.32 19.22
CA ASN A 241 -4.18 12.87 18.78
C ASN A 241 -4.36 14.00 17.75
N ASN A 242 -3.67 13.90 16.61
CA ASN A 242 -3.75 14.80 15.47
C ASN A 242 -4.27 14.08 14.22
N TYR A 243 -5.00 12.97 14.37
CA TYR A 243 -5.46 12.21 13.23
C TYR A 243 -6.56 12.96 12.47
N CYS A 244 -6.58 12.84 11.15
CA CYS A 244 -7.60 13.43 10.29
C CYS A 244 -8.99 12.94 10.70
N ARG A 245 -9.93 13.87 10.89
CA ARG A 245 -11.32 13.57 11.28
C ARG A 245 -12.28 14.51 10.58
N ASN A 246 -13.54 14.09 10.49
CA ASN A 246 -14.61 14.94 9.99
C ASN A 246 -15.66 15.21 11.11
N PRO A 247 -15.36 16.10 12.08
CA PRO A 247 -16.29 16.41 13.17
C PRO A 247 -17.48 17.29 12.74
N ASP A 248 -17.46 17.87 11.54
CA ASP A 248 -18.55 18.71 11.02
C ASP A 248 -19.49 17.98 10.05
N GLY A 249 -19.06 16.85 9.48
CA GLY A 249 -19.88 16.01 8.62
C GLY A 249 -20.14 16.57 7.23
N VAL A 250 -19.40 17.61 6.81
CA VAL A 250 -19.73 18.32 5.56
C VAL A 250 -19.00 17.75 4.36
N ASN A 251 -17.67 17.64 4.43
CA ASN A 251 -16.82 17.30 3.29
C ASN A 251 -16.14 15.95 3.52
N THR A 252 -14.83 15.94 3.66
CA THR A 252 -14.08 14.76 4.06
C THR A 252 -13.25 15.04 5.31
N ALA A 253 -12.59 14.03 5.85
CA ALA A 253 -11.70 14.19 6.99
C ALA A 253 -10.62 15.23 6.72
N TRP A 254 -10.37 16.07 7.71
CA TRP A 254 -9.44 17.18 7.66
C TRP A 254 -8.75 17.32 9.02
N CYS A 255 -7.78 18.21 9.11
CA CYS A 255 -7.20 18.62 10.38
C CYS A 255 -6.73 20.07 10.33
N TYR A 256 -6.60 20.71 11.50
CA TYR A 256 -5.77 21.91 11.62
C TYR A 256 -4.34 21.53 11.31
N THR A 257 -3.55 22.44 10.76
CA THR A 257 -2.14 22.13 10.45
C THR A 257 -1.19 22.83 11.42
N THR A 258 0.03 22.32 11.53
CA THR A 258 1.12 22.98 12.25
C THR A 258 1.79 24.08 11.41
N ASN A 259 1.43 24.22 10.14
CA ASN A 259 1.89 25.31 9.28
C ASN A 259 1.08 26.58 9.60
N PRO A 260 1.72 27.69 10.01
CA PRO A 260 1.02 28.94 10.34
C PRO A 260 0.33 29.58 9.12
N GLU A 261 0.78 29.28 7.89
CA GLU A 261 0.18 29.81 6.66
C GLU A 261 -1.09 29.05 6.26
N THR A 262 -1.18 27.77 6.62
CA THR A 262 -2.31 26.90 6.29
C THR A 262 -3.05 26.49 7.56
N ARG A 263 -4.05 27.28 7.95
CA ARG A 263 -4.81 27.04 9.18
C ARG A 263 -5.37 25.61 9.31
N TRP A 264 -5.93 25.07 8.24
CA TRP A 264 -6.45 23.70 8.16
C TRP A 264 -6.43 23.26 6.70
N GLU A 265 -6.40 21.95 6.47
CA GLU A 265 -6.50 21.38 5.12
C GLU A 265 -7.12 19.98 5.16
N TYR A 266 -7.67 19.54 4.03
CA TYR A 266 -8.23 18.20 3.87
C TYR A 266 -7.16 17.11 3.86
N CYS A 267 -7.57 15.92 4.26
CA CYS A 267 -6.77 14.72 4.16
C CYS A 267 -7.28 13.82 3.04
N ALA A 268 -6.41 12.93 2.57
CA ALA A 268 -6.71 11.90 1.57
C ALA A 268 -7.62 10.79 2.13
N VAL A 269 -8.86 11.16 2.48
CA VAL A 269 -9.88 10.29 3.08
C VAL A 269 -11.19 10.48 2.31
N GLY A 270 -12.09 9.50 2.36
CA GLY A 270 -13.40 9.58 1.71
C GLY A 270 -13.25 9.77 0.20
N TYR A 271 -14.01 10.68 -0.40
CA TYR A 271 -13.93 10.94 -1.84
C TYR A 271 -12.60 11.57 -2.30
N LEU A 272 -11.80 12.15 -1.40
CA LEU A 272 -10.45 12.66 -1.71
C LEU A 272 -9.37 11.59 -1.56
N ASP A 273 -9.74 10.38 -1.16
CA ASP A 273 -8.83 9.26 -1.15
C ASP A 273 -8.43 8.92 -2.60
N PRO A 274 -7.13 8.91 -2.95
CA PRO A 274 -6.65 8.58 -4.29
C PRO A 274 -7.13 7.22 -4.81
N ARG A 275 -7.48 6.29 -3.90
CA ARG A 275 -8.08 5.00 -4.24
C ARG A 275 -9.47 5.12 -4.87
N CYS A 276 -10.14 6.24 -4.65
CA CYS A 276 -11.50 6.53 -5.13
C CYS A 276 -11.49 7.46 -6.35
N GLN A 277 -10.36 8.13 -6.61
CA GLN A 277 -10.15 9.02 -7.76
C GLN A 277 -10.05 8.27 -9.11
N GLY A 278 -10.16 6.93 -9.11
CA GLY A 278 -10.34 6.10 -10.31
C GLY A 278 -11.80 5.84 -10.70
N SER A 279 -12.79 6.42 -10.03
CA SER A 279 -14.23 6.22 -10.30
C SER A 279 -14.95 7.44 -10.90
N VAL A 280 -14.21 8.44 -11.41
CA VAL A 280 -14.84 9.60 -12.07
C VAL A 280 -14.83 9.40 -13.58
N VAL A 281 -15.99 9.04 -14.12
CA VAL A 281 -16.41 9.33 -15.50
C VAL A 281 -17.05 10.71 -15.50
#